data_AF-A0A7V7ZH62-F1
#
_entry.id   AF-A0A7V7ZH62-F1
#
_cell.length_a   1.000
_cell.length_b   1.000
_cell.length_c   1.000
_cell.angle_alpha   90.00
_cell.angle_beta   90.00
_cell.angle_gamma   90.00
#
_symmetry.space_group_name_H-M   'P 1'
#
loop_
_entity.id
_entity.type
_entity.pdbx_description
1 polymer ?
#
loop_
_entity_poly.entity_id
_entity_poly.type
_entity_poly.pdbx_seq_one_letter_code
_entity_poly.pdbx_strand_id
1 'polypeptide(L)'
;MTDALLRRPAPLLGPALAAPTPWAMLHGEALALLRELPTGLADALITDEPYSSGGMMRSDRTAAPNDKYATRMDYQAYSGDNRDARSWAYWCTLWLSEALRVVKPGGYVLLFCDWRQLPLTTDVFQGAGAIWRGIIPWDKGLAARAPHTGYVRHQCEYIVWGTVGPVGQADGRGPFPGCYHIPVDVAEKEHQAGKPVALMRRLARMVPPNGVILDCFAGSASTGAGALLEGRRFLGIEREAAFVATSEARLARTAAYAALLAAMDRDAPAARAAGAPEERAAEPGVRQEAAIWRWGSTEPRRMPWM
;
A
#
# COMPACT_ATOMS: atom_id res chain seq x y z
N MET A 1 -40.96 29.03 5.25
CA MET A 1 -39.94 28.47 6.16
C MET A 1 -39.67 27.05 5.68
N THR A 2 -39.06 26.93 4.51
CA THR A 2 -37.60 26.85 4.22
C THR A 2 -37.18 25.39 4.07
N ASP A 3 -37.47 24.90 2.87
CA ASP A 3 -36.92 23.73 2.17
C ASP A 3 -35.40 23.88 1.88
N ALA A 4 -34.69 24.47 2.85
CA ALA A 4 -33.28 24.88 2.76
C ALA A 4 -32.37 24.03 3.68
N LEU A 5 -32.93 23.08 4.43
CA LEU A 5 -32.22 22.27 5.43
C LEU A 5 -31.76 20.88 4.93
N LEU A 6 -32.02 20.54 3.65
CA LEU A 6 -31.58 19.28 3.04
C LEU A 6 -30.66 19.47 1.81
N ARG A 7 -30.14 20.67 1.59
CA ARG A 7 -28.99 20.82 0.68
C ARG A 7 -27.74 20.37 1.42
N ARG A 8 -27.41 19.07 1.29
CA ARG A 8 -26.03 18.62 1.51
C ARG A 8 -25.12 19.55 0.70
N PRO A 9 -24.06 20.13 1.28
CA PRO A 9 -23.09 20.87 0.49
C PRO A 9 -22.62 19.95 -0.65
N ALA A 10 -22.47 20.51 -1.86
CA ALA A 10 -21.90 19.79 -2.98
C ALA A 10 -20.58 19.10 -2.54
N PRO A 11 -20.27 17.88 -3.00
CA PRO A 11 -19.11 17.14 -2.54
C PRO A 11 -17.86 18.01 -2.69
N LEU A 12 -17.18 18.28 -1.57
CA LEU A 12 -15.98 19.13 -1.47
C LEU A 12 -14.80 18.65 -2.34
N LEU A 13 -14.96 17.55 -3.08
CA LEU A 13 -13.86 16.72 -3.58
C LEU A 13 -13.81 16.57 -5.11
N GLY A 14 -14.83 17.08 -5.83
CA GLY A 14 -14.69 17.33 -7.27
C GLY A 14 -13.44 18.16 -7.66
N PRO A 15 -12.99 19.14 -6.82
CA PRO A 15 -11.80 19.94 -7.10
C PRO A 15 -10.45 19.29 -6.76
N ALA A 16 -10.38 18.33 -5.83
CA ALA A 16 -9.09 17.82 -5.31
C ALA A 16 -8.24 17.12 -6.39
N LEU A 17 -8.88 16.50 -7.38
CA LEU A 17 -8.23 15.94 -8.58
C LEU A 17 -8.46 16.77 -9.85
N ALA A 18 -9.16 17.90 -9.75
CA ALA A 18 -9.24 18.91 -10.82
C ALA A 18 -8.17 20.02 -10.67
N ALA A 19 -7.46 20.03 -9.54
CA ALA A 19 -6.32 20.91 -9.31
C ALA A 19 -5.18 20.63 -10.31
N PRO A 20 -4.35 21.64 -10.65
CA PRO A 20 -3.24 21.48 -11.62
C PRO A 20 -2.12 20.56 -11.14
N THR A 21 -2.15 20.12 -9.88
CA THR A 21 -1.13 19.25 -9.28
C THR A 21 -1.51 17.77 -9.40
N PRO A 22 -0.53 16.88 -9.63
CA PRO A 22 -0.76 15.43 -9.75
C PRO A 22 -1.07 14.75 -8.41
N TRP A 23 -1.29 15.50 -7.33
CA TRP A 23 -1.56 14.98 -6.00
C TRP A 23 -2.51 15.89 -5.20
N ALA A 24 -3.17 15.31 -4.20
CA ALA A 24 -3.96 16.00 -3.18
C ALA A 24 -3.83 15.32 -1.80
N MET A 25 -3.90 16.12 -0.74
CA MET A 25 -3.94 15.68 0.66
C MET A 25 -5.25 16.13 1.30
N LEU A 26 -5.94 15.22 1.99
CA LEU A 26 -7.13 15.52 2.78
C LEU A 26 -6.79 15.39 4.26
N HIS A 27 -7.03 16.47 5.01
CA HIS A 27 -6.82 16.49 6.46
C HIS A 27 -8.10 16.05 7.18
N GLY A 28 -8.06 14.90 7.85
CA GLY A 28 -9.18 14.40 8.64
C GLY A 28 -9.14 12.91 8.94
N GLU A 29 -10.22 12.41 9.55
CA GLU A 29 -10.35 10.99 9.86
C GLU A 29 -10.74 10.20 8.60
N ALA A 30 -10.06 9.07 8.37
CA ALA A 30 -10.14 8.31 7.13
C ALA A 30 -11.56 7.84 6.80
N LEU A 31 -12.26 7.18 7.73
CA LEU A 31 -13.61 6.68 7.46
C LEU A 31 -14.58 7.83 7.16
N ALA A 32 -14.50 8.94 7.89
CA ALA A 32 -15.33 10.11 7.62
C ALA A 32 -15.11 10.68 6.22
N LEU A 33 -13.85 10.88 5.81
CA LEU A 33 -13.52 11.45 4.51
C LEU A 33 -13.80 10.49 3.35
N LEU A 34 -13.61 9.17 3.54
CA LEU A 34 -13.92 8.16 2.53
C LEU A 34 -15.41 8.20 2.14
N ARG A 35 -16.31 8.43 3.10
CA ARG A 35 -17.77 8.53 2.85
C ARG A 35 -18.15 9.72 1.97
N GLU A 36 -17.32 10.76 1.94
CA GLU A 36 -17.52 11.95 1.11
C GLU A 36 -16.87 11.81 -0.28
N LEU A 37 -15.96 10.84 -0.47
CA LEU A 37 -15.32 10.58 -1.75
C LEU A 37 -16.27 9.86 -2.73
N PRO A 38 -16.28 10.24 -4.01
CA PRO A 38 -17.09 9.55 -5.02
C PRO A 38 -16.64 8.11 -5.24
N THR A 39 -17.60 7.25 -5.58
CA THR A 39 -17.36 5.85 -5.98
C THR A 39 -16.52 5.78 -7.26
N GLY A 40 -15.58 4.84 -7.32
CA GLY A 40 -14.75 4.62 -8.52
C GLY A 40 -13.80 5.79 -8.87
N LEU A 41 -13.39 6.57 -7.87
CA LEU A 41 -12.43 7.66 -8.02
C LEU A 41 -11.00 7.15 -8.28
N ALA A 42 -10.56 6.15 -7.52
CA ALA A 42 -9.18 5.69 -7.48
C ALA A 42 -8.96 4.42 -8.31
N ASP A 43 -7.80 4.29 -8.95
CA ASP A 43 -7.41 3.09 -9.70
C ASP A 43 -6.79 2.02 -8.80
N ALA A 44 -6.29 2.41 -7.63
CA ALA A 44 -5.82 1.49 -6.60
C ALA A 44 -5.91 2.09 -5.19
N LEU A 45 -6.00 1.21 -4.20
CA LEU A 45 -5.74 1.50 -2.79
C LEU A 45 -4.39 0.88 -2.43
N ILE A 46 -3.45 1.71 -1.97
CA ILE A 46 -2.16 1.26 -1.42
C ILE A 46 -1.98 2.03 -0.12
N THR A 47 -2.04 1.34 1.01
CA THR A 47 -2.05 2.00 2.33
C THR A 47 -1.34 1.19 3.40
N ASP A 48 -0.83 1.90 4.40
CA ASP A 48 -0.08 1.38 5.55
C ASP A 48 -0.80 1.79 6.83
N GLU A 49 -1.89 1.09 7.16
CA GLU A 49 -2.69 1.40 8.33
C GLU A 49 -1.93 1.15 9.66
N PRO A 50 -2.27 1.85 10.75
CA PRO A 50 -1.74 1.53 12.08
C PRO A 50 -2.04 0.08 12.49
N TYR A 51 -1.00 -0.75 12.63
CA TYR A 51 -1.13 -2.19 12.87
C TYR A 51 -1.67 -2.55 14.26
N SER A 52 -1.57 -1.68 15.27
CA SER A 52 -1.88 -1.97 16.67
C SER A 52 -1.21 -3.25 17.19
N SER A 53 0.01 -3.56 16.71
CA SER A 53 0.70 -4.83 16.97
C SER A 53 1.52 -4.84 18.27
N GLY A 54 1.60 -3.69 18.96
CA GLY A 54 2.54 -3.41 20.05
C GLY A 54 2.10 -3.73 21.48
N GLY A 55 1.36 -4.81 21.74
CA GLY A 55 1.16 -5.23 23.15
C GLY A 55 0.54 -6.59 23.39
N MET A 56 1.30 -7.49 24.03
CA MET A 56 0.83 -8.82 24.47
C MET A 56 -0.06 -8.71 25.72
N MET A 57 0.23 -7.74 26.60
CA MET A 57 -0.55 -7.44 27.81
C MET A 57 -1.29 -6.09 27.68
N ARG A 58 -2.37 -5.90 28.47
CA ARG A 58 -3.14 -4.63 28.50
C ARG A 58 -2.26 -3.42 28.85
N SER A 59 -1.22 -3.61 29.66
CA SER A 59 -0.22 -2.59 30.03
C SER A 59 0.65 -2.14 28.84
N ASP A 60 1.01 -3.06 27.96
CA ASP A 60 1.84 -2.77 26.79
C ASP A 60 1.06 -1.93 25.77
N ARG A 61 -0.27 -2.14 25.70
CA ARG A 61 -1.17 -1.38 24.83
C ARG A 61 -1.43 0.06 25.31
N THR A 62 -1.15 0.35 26.58
CA THR A 62 -1.27 1.71 27.16
C THR A 62 0.04 2.50 27.14
N ALA A 63 1.17 1.88 26.79
CA ALA A 63 2.45 2.58 26.65
C ALA A 63 2.40 3.56 25.47
N ALA A 64 3.07 4.71 25.61
CA ALA A 64 3.12 5.70 24.54
C ALA A 64 3.79 5.07 23.29
N PRO A 65 3.32 5.37 22.07
CA PRO A 65 3.89 4.86 20.83
C PRO A 65 5.41 5.01 20.72
N ASN A 66 5.99 6.07 21.31
CA ASN A 66 7.43 6.26 21.39
C ASN A 66 8.15 5.15 22.19
N ASP A 67 7.55 4.69 23.28
CA ASP A 67 8.14 3.67 24.14
C ASP A 67 8.10 2.27 23.50
N LYS A 68 7.19 2.06 22.53
CA LYS A 68 7.04 0.79 21.78
C LYS A 68 8.08 0.62 20.67
N TYR A 69 8.61 1.71 20.11
CA TYR A 69 9.39 1.67 18.87
C TYR A 69 10.71 2.47 18.88
N ALA A 70 11.03 3.29 19.89
CA ALA A 70 12.24 4.12 19.90
C ALA A 70 13.28 3.67 20.95
N THR A 71 14.54 3.51 20.50
CA THR A 71 15.71 3.36 21.40
C THR A 71 16.57 4.61 21.49
N ARG A 72 16.19 5.73 20.85
CA ARG A 72 16.73 7.09 21.08
C ARG A 72 16.01 8.09 20.15
N MET A 73 15.77 9.29 20.70
CA MET A 73 15.18 10.52 20.11
C MET A 73 13.67 10.73 20.34
N ASP A 74 13.37 11.97 20.75
CA ASP A 74 12.08 12.54 21.10
C ASP A 74 11.26 12.78 19.82
N TYR A 75 10.36 11.86 19.50
CA TYR A 75 9.49 11.95 18.33
C TYR A 75 8.03 12.18 18.73
N GLN A 76 7.16 12.62 17.82
CA GLN A 76 5.71 12.72 18.10
C GLN A 76 5.05 11.33 18.06
N ALA A 77 4.29 10.99 19.10
CA ALA A 77 3.66 9.69 19.24
C ALA A 77 2.48 9.47 18.26
N TYR A 78 2.45 8.33 17.56
CA TYR A 78 1.35 7.93 16.68
C TYR A 78 0.05 7.62 17.44
N SER A 79 -1.00 8.41 17.24
CA SER A 79 -2.31 8.20 17.87
C SER A 79 -3.08 7.06 17.16
N GLY A 80 -3.59 6.07 17.91
CA GLY A 80 -4.47 5.01 17.39
C GLY A 80 -3.87 3.60 17.31
N ASP A 81 -2.62 3.41 17.70
CA ASP A 81 -1.88 2.12 17.65
C ASP A 81 -2.06 1.23 18.91
N ASN A 82 -3.24 1.31 19.54
CA ASN A 82 -3.50 0.72 20.86
C ASN A 82 -4.73 -0.21 20.89
N ARG A 83 -5.31 -0.55 19.73
CA ARG A 83 -6.51 -1.40 19.66
C ARG A 83 -6.17 -2.87 19.97
N ASP A 84 -7.09 -3.59 20.61
CA ASP A 84 -7.03 -5.04 20.59
C ASP A 84 -7.39 -5.59 19.19
N ALA A 85 -7.07 -6.86 18.95
CA ALA A 85 -7.23 -7.51 17.65
C ALA A 85 -8.67 -7.43 17.10
N ARG A 86 -9.70 -7.57 17.93
CA ARG A 86 -11.10 -7.52 17.46
C ARG A 86 -11.53 -6.11 17.13
N SER A 87 -11.22 -5.16 18.02
CA SER A 87 -11.50 -3.74 17.79
C SER A 87 -10.76 -3.21 16.56
N TRP A 88 -9.51 -3.64 16.36
CA TRP A 88 -8.75 -3.35 15.16
C TRP A 88 -9.43 -3.93 13.92
N ALA A 89 -9.81 -5.22 13.95
CA ALA A 89 -10.47 -5.86 12.82
C ALA A 89 -11.77 -5.16 12.42
N TYR A 90 -12.66 -4.86 13.37
CA TYR A 90 -13.91 -4.14 13.10
C TYR A 90 -13.67 -2.75 12.53
N TRP A 91 -12.73 -2.01 13.12
CA TRP A 91 -12.37 -0.69 12.61
C TRP A 91 -11.81 -0.79 11.18
N CYS A 92 -10.95 -1.76 10.89
CA CYS A 92 -10.42 -2.00 9.56
C CYS A 92 -11.48 -2.36 8.54
N THR A 93 -12.39 -3.29 8.86
CA THR A 93 -13.50 -3.64 7.98
C THR A 93 -14.36 -2.43 7.64
N LEU A 94 -14.62 -1.51 8.58
CA LEU A 94 -15.43 -0.32 8.33
C LEU A 94 -14.80 0.63 7.31
N TRP A 95 -13.56 1.08 7.55
CA TRP A 95 -12.93 2.02 6.62
C TRP A 95 -12.57 1.34 5.30
N LEU A 96 -12.17 0.07 5.32
CA LEU A 96 -11.81 -0.65 4.11
C LEU A 96 -13.02 -0.84 3.21
N SER A 97 -14.19 -1.17 3.76
CA SER A 97 -15.43 -1.30 2.95
C SER A 97 -15.76 -0.01 2.20
N GLU A 98 -15.60 1.15 2.84
CA GLU A 98 -15.78 2.45 2.17
C GLU A 98 -14.65 2.74 1.17
N ALA A 99 -13.40 2.38 1.46
CA ALA A 99 -12.30 2.55 0.53
C ALA A 99 -12.46 1.70 -0.74
N LEU A 100 -12.95 0.46 -0.62
CA LEU A 100 -13.22 -0.41 -1.77
C LEU A 100 -14.32 0.16 -2.69
N ARG A 101 -15.29 0.92 -2.14
CA ARG A 101 -16.27 1.68 -2.95
C ARG A 101 -15.58 2.80 -3.75
N VAL A 102 -14.60 3.48 -3.16
CA VAL A 102 -13.86 4.57 -3.82
C VAL A 102 -12.92 4.05 -4.90
N VAL A 103 -12.43 2.81 -4.79
CA VAL A 103 -11.60 2.17 -5.82
C VAL A 103 -12.47 1.63 -6.97
N LYS A 104 -12.00 1.79 -8.21
CA LYS A 104 -12.68 1.29 -9.42
C LYS A 104 -12.78 -0.24 -9.43
N PRO A 105 -13.82 -0.82 -10.04
CA PRO A 105 -13.86 -2.25 -10.32
C PRO A 105 -12.60 -2.70 -11.07
N GLY A 106 -12.01 -3.82 -10.64
CA GLY A 106 -10.74 -4.35 -11.11
C GLY A 106 -9.50 -3.65 -10.54
N GLY A 107 -9.66 -2.57 -9.78
CA GLY A 107 -8.56 -1.84 -9.15
C GLY A 107 -7.80 -2.66 -8.11
N TYR A 108 -6.50 -2.40 -8.00
CA TYR A 108 -5.63 -3.10 -7.05
C TYR A 108 -5.81 -2.60 -5.62
N VAL A 109 -5.72 -3.50 -4.65
CA VAL A 109 -5.77 -3.20 -3.22
C VAL A 109 -4.57 -3.84 -2.55
N LEU A 110 -3.72 -3.05 -1.91
CA LEU A 110 -2.50 -3.47 -1.22
C LEU A 110 -2.52 -2.90 0.19
N LEU A 111 -2.57 -3.79 1.20
CA LEU A 111 -2.50 -3.43 2.61
C LEU A 111 -1.19 -3.94 3.20
N PHE A 112 -0.39 -3.03 3.76
CA PHE A 112 0.81 -3.41 4.47
C PHE A 112 0.47 -3.99 5.85
N CYS A 113 1.26 -4.94 6.32
CA CYS A 113 1.13 -5.50 7.66
C CYS A 113 2.46 -6.08 8.14
N ASP A 114 2.61 -6.21 9.47
CA ASP A 114 3.65 -7.04 10.06
C ASP A 114 3.20 -8.51 10.18
N TRP A 115 4.12 -9.37 10.61
CA TRP A 115 3.83 -10.80 10.77
C TRP A 115 2.72 -11.10 11.79
N ARG A 116 2.48 -10.21 12.76
CA ARG A 116 1.47 -10.41 13.82
C ARG A 116 0.08 -10.12 13.30
N GLN A 117 -0.05 -9.06 12.51
CA GLN A 117 -1.34 -8.69 11.92
C GLN A 117 -1.68 -9.46 10.67
N LEU A 118 -0.69 -10.06 9.97
CA LEU A 118 -0.92 -10.77 8.71
C LEU A 118 -2.17 -11.67 8.69
N PRO A 119 -2.45 -12.54 9.69
CA PRO A 119 -3.68 -13.34 9.68
C PRO A 119 -4.94 -12.47 9.68
N LEU A 120 -5.04 -11.50 10.59
CA LEU A 120 -6.19 -10.62 10.69
C LEU A 120 -6.31 -9.68 9.49
N THR A 121 -5.20 -9.22 8.92
CA THR A 121 -5.21 -8.42 7.69
C THR A 121 -5.88 -9.21 6.56
N THR A 122 -5.62 -10.52 6.42
CA THR A 122 -6.32 -11.35 5.42
C THR A 122 -7.81 -11.53 5.71
N ASP A 123 -8.20 -11.57 6.99
CA ASP A 123 -9.61 -11.66 7.40
C ASP A 123 -10.36 -10.37 7.08
N VAL A 124 -9.83 -9.20 7.45
CA VAL A 124 -10.48 -7.91 7.18
C VAL A 124 -10.50 -7.57 5.70
N PHE A 125 -9.46 -7.97 4.95
CA PHE A 125 -9.37 -7.79 3.50
C PHE A 125 -10.54 -8.47 2.79
N GLN A 126 -10.79 -9.74 3.13
CA GLN A 126 -11.90 -10.51 2.59
C GLN A 126 -13.24 -10.07 3.17
N GLY A 127 -13.28 -9.77 4.48
CA GLY A 127 -14.49 -9.32 5.18
C GLY A 127 -15.03 -7.99 4.69
N ALA A 128 -14.17 -7.09 4.21
CA ALA A 128 -14.58 -5.85 3.54
C ALA A 128 -15.07 -6.07 2.10
N GLY A 129 -14.82 -7.24 1.51
CA GLY A 129 -15.29 -7.61 0.17
C GLY A 129 -14.25 -7.55 -0.95
N ALA A 130 -12.96 -7.35 -0.64
CA ALA A 130 -11.91 -7.43 -1.66
C ALA A 130 -11.62 -8.91 -2.02
N ILE A 131 -11.32 -9.18 -3.29
CA ILE A 131 -10.90 -10.51 -3.72
C ILE A 131 -9.43 -10.68 -3.38
N TRP A 132 -9.12 -11.50 -2.40
CA TRP A 132 -7.75 -11.80 -1.99
C TRP A 132 -7.01 -12.61 -3.09
N ARG A 133 -5.82 -12.16 -3.46
CA ARG A 133 -5.01 -12.77 -4.53
C ARG A 133 -3.67 -13.31 -4.05
N GLY A 134 -3.18 -12.85 -2.90
CA GLY A 134 -1.99 -13.41 -2.28
C GLY A 134 -1.31 -12.44 -1.32
N ILE A 135 -0.04 -12.73 -1.05
CA ILE A 135 0.81 -11.95 -0.16
C ILE A 135 2.11 -11.65 -0.90
N ILE A 136 2.61 -10.42 -0.78
CA ILE A 136 3.93 -10.01 -1.25
C ILE A 136 4.81 -9.80 -0.01
N PRO A 137 5.83 -10.64 0.22
CA PRO A 137 6.82 -10.37 1.24
C PRO A 137 7.72 -9.21 0.83
N TRP A 138 7.94 -8.28 1.76
CA TRP A 138 8.98 -7.27 1.67
C TRP A 138 10.09 -7.61 2.66
N ASP A 139 11.21 -8.09 2.13
CA ASP A 139 12.42 -8.37 2.90
C ASP A 139 13.26 -7.09 3.08
N LYS A 140 13.42 -6.68 4.33
CA LYS A 140 14.21 -5.51 4.77
C LYS A 140 15.70 -5.82 4.89
N GLY A 141 16.10 -7.06 4.61
CA GLY A 141 17.47 -7.54 4.69
C GLY A 141 17.92 -7.94 6.08
N LEU A 142 19.13 -8.50 6.15
CA LEU A 142 19.67 -9.15 7.35
C LEU A 142 20.10 -8.19 8.47
N ALA A 143 20.04 -6.88 8.21
CA ALA A 143 20.23 -5.85 9.23
C ALA A 143 19.09 -5.82 10.26
N ALA A 144 17.94 -6.43 9.95
CA ALA A 144 16.84 -6.60 10.91
C ALA A 144 17.29 -7.40 12.14
N ARG A 145 17.06 -6.84 13.34
CA ARG A 145 17.43 -7.48 14.60
C ARG A 145 16.37 -8.52 15.00
N ALA A 146 16.82 -9.67 15.48
CA ALA A 146 15.95 -10.57 16.23
C ALA A 146 15.59 -9.91 17.57
N PRO A 147 14.37 -10.09 18.09
CA PRO A 147 13.97 -9.53 19.39
C PRO A 147 14.85 -10.01 20.54
N HIS A 148 15.48 -11.18 20.37
CA HIS A 148 16.45 -11.75 21.29
C HIS A 148 17.30 -12.83 20.62
N THR A 149 18.39 -13.20 21.28
CA THR A 149 19.28 -14.29 20.86
C THR A 149 18.52 -15.61 20.75
N GLY A 150 18.70 -16.32 19.63
CA GLY A 150 18.05 -17.60 19.36
C GLY A 150 16.72 -17.49 18.61
N TYR A 151 16.16 -16.28 18.42
CA TYR A 151 14.95 -16.09 17.62
C TYR A 151 15.25 -15.83 16.15
N VAL A 152 14.27 -16.14 15.31
CA VAL A 152 14.27 -15.78 13.90
C VAL A 152 14.16 -14.26 13.75
N ARG A 153 14.86 -13.71 12.75
CA ARG A 153 14.78 -12.28 12.45
C ARG A 153 13.40 -11.96 11.88
N HIS A 154 12.79 -10.89 12.36
CA HIS A 154 11.61 -10.31 11.72
C HIS A 154 12.04 -9.46 10.52
N GLN A 155 12.68 -10.10 9.55
CA GLN A 155 13.27 -9.43 8.38
C GLN A 155 12.20 -8.99 7.39
N CYS A 156 11.05 -9.67 7.36
CA CYS A 156 9.97 -9.36 6.45
C CYS A 156 8.85 -8.54 7.11
N GLU A 157 8.33 -7.59 6.34
CA GLU A 157 6.93 -7.18 6.41
C GLU A 157 6.17 -7.77 5.21
N TYR A 158 4.86 -7.68 5.22
CA TYR A 158 4.00 -8.31 4.23
C TYR A 158 3.02 -7.30 3.64
N ILE A 159 2.63 -7.53 2.40
CA ILE A 159 1.56 -6.80 1.74
C ILE A 159 0.50 -7.82 1.36
N VAL A 160 -0.67 -7.74 1.98
CA VAL A 160 -1.84 -8.48 1.55
C VAL A 160 -2.39 -7.77 0.32
N TRP A 161 -2.51 -8.49 -0.79
CA TRP A 161 -2.94 -7.88 -2.04
C TRP A 161 -4.09 -8.62 -2.70
N GLY A 162 -4.85 -7.85 -3.46
CA GLY A 162 -6.01 -8.32 -4.17
C GLY A 162 -6.65 -7.24 -5.03
N THR A 163 -7.90 -7.44 -5.40
CA THR A 163 -8.61 -6.56 -6.35
C THR A 163 -10.05 -6.29 -5.92
N VAL A 164 -10.60 -5.15 -6.32
CA VAL A 164 -12.04 -4.87 -6.20
C VAL A 164 -12.79 -5.63 -7.27
N GLY A 165 -13.27 -6.84 -6.95
CA GLY A 165 -13.95 -7.68 -7.93
C GLY A 165 -13.02 -8.26 -9.01
N PRO A 166 -13.58 -8.72 -10.14
CA PRO A 166 -12.82 -9.33 -11.23
C PRO A 166 -11.85 -8.34 -11.90
N VAL A 167 -10.70 -8.84 -12.35
CA VAL A 167 -9.73 -8.06 -13.13
C VAL A 167 -10.08 -8.16 -14.61
N GLY A 168 -9.98 -7.03 -15.31
CA GLY A 168 -10.15 -6.98 -16.77
C GLY A 168 -9.02 -7.68 -17.53
N GLN A 169 -9.00 -7.52 -18.85
CA GLN A 169 -7.91 -8.03 -19.69
C GLN A 169 -6.58 -7.39 -19.29
N ALA A 170 -5.50 -8.18 -19.37
CA ALA A 170 -4.16 -7.69 -19.14
C ALA A 170 -3.83 -6.59 -20.16
N ASP A 171 -3.33 -5.47 -19.68
CA ASP A 171 -2.94 -4.31 -20.49
C ASP A 171 -1.42 -4.22 -20.73
N GLY A 172 -0.76 -5.39 -20.66
CA GLY A 172 0.67 -5.54 -20.89
C GLY A 172 1.55 -5.15 -19.72
N ARG A 173 1.00 -4.67 -18.59
CA ARG A 173 1.80 -4.45 -17.37
C ARG A 173 2.05 -5.77 -16.62
N GLY A 174 3.27 -5.92 -16.10
CA GLY A 174 3.72 -7.11 -15.40
C GLY A 174 4.34 -8.17 -16.33
N PRO A 175 4.58 -9.41 -15.85
CA PRO A 175 4.31 -9.87 -14.49
C PRO A 175 5.12 -9.08 -13.45
N PHE A 176 4.52 -8.83 -12.29
CA PHE A 176 5.20 -8.14 -11.18
C PHE A 176 5.87 -9.16 -10.26
N PRO A 177 7.02 -8.82 -9.62
CA PRO A 177 7.64 -9.68 -8.63
C PRO A 177 6.71 -10.02 -7.46
N GLY A 178 6.71 -11.29 -7.05
CA GLY A 178 5.97 -11.75 -5.86
C GLY A 178 6.67 -11.48 -4.53
N CYS A 179 7.87 -10.90 -4.54
CA CYS A 179 8.67 -10.57 -3.37
C CYS A 179 9.59 -9.39 -3.70
N TYR A 180 9.87 -8.53 -2.72
CA TYR A 180 10.82 -7.42 -2.87
C TYR A 180 11.87 -7.47 -1.76
N HIS A 181 13.14 -7.49 -2.14
CA HIS A 181 14.26 -7.27 -1.22
C HIS A 181 14.71 -5.81 -1.32
N ILE A 182 14.32 -4.99 -0.35
CA ILE A 182 14.63 -3.55 -0.31
C ILE A 182 14.99 -3.21 1.12
N PRO A 183 16.29 -3.04 1.43
CA PRO A 183 16.73 -2.60 2.75
C PRO A 183 16.13 -1.25 3.12
N VAL A 184 15.94 -1.06 4.43
CA VAL A 184 15.53 0.25 4.95
C VAL A 184 16.77 1.10 5.16
N ASP A 185 16.92 2.16 4.37
CA ASP A 185 17.91 3.19 4.65
C ASP A 185 17.40 4.10 5.79
N VAL A 186 18.16 4.17 6.88
CA VAL A 186 17.83 4.99 8.05
C VAL A 186 18.08 6.48 7.76
N ALA A 187 18.99 6.81 6.83
CA ALA A 187 19.27 8.19 6.44
C ALA A 187 18.16 8.78 5.55
N GLU A 188 17.45 7.94 4.79
CA GLU A 188 16.28 8.36 4.00
C GLU A 188 14.99 8.53 4.83
N LYS A 189 15.02 8.19 6.13
CA LYS A 189 13.90 8.45 7.05
C LYS A 189 13.90 9.93 7.46
N GLU A 190 13.52 10.81 6.54
CA GLU A 190 13.28 12.23 6.85
C GLU A 190 12.23 12.39 7.97
N HIS A 191 11.32 11.42 8.12
CA HIS A 191 10.36 11.33 9.21
C HIS A 191 10.15 9.87 9.65
N GLN A 192 9.81 9.67 10.92
CA GLN A 192 9.58 8.39 11.57
C GLN A 192 8.68 7.47 10.71
N ALA A 193 9.12 6.22 10.53
CA ALA A 193 8.35 5.10 9.96
C ALA A 193 7.77 5.25 8.52
N GLY A 194 8.40 5.99 7.60
CA GLY A 194 8.04 5.92 6.18
C GLY A 194 8.49 4.61 5.50
N LYS A 195 7.66 4.01 4.64
CA LYS A 195 8.10 2.92 3.75
C LYS A 195 9.14 3.45 2.75
N PRO A 196 10.14 2.65 2.31
CA PRO A 196 11.12 3.10 1.32
C PRO A 196 10.44 3.54 0.03
N VAL A 197 10.80 4.72 -0.49
CA VAL A 197 10.23 5.23 -1.75
C VAL A 197 10.49 4.26 -2.90
N ALA A 198 11.66 3.60 -2.91
CA ALA A 198 11.98 2.58 -3.89
C ALA A 198 10.94 1.44 -3.94
N LEU A 199 10.45 0.98 -2.78
CA LEU A 199 9.39 -0.03 -2.72
C LEU A 199 8.08 0.54 -3.27
N MET A 200 7.69 1.73 -2.82
CA MET A 200 6.45 2.38 -3.27
C MET A 200 6.42 2.62 -4.77
N ARG A 201 7.57 2.97 -5.38
CA ARG A 201 7.72 3.07 -6.84
C ARG A 201 7.43 1.73 -7.54
N ARG A 202 7.96 0.62 -7.03
CA ARG A 202 7.72 -0.71 -7.63
C ARG A 202 6.25 -1.09 -7.58
N LEU A 203 5.58 -0.82 -6.46
CA LEU A 203 4.15 -1.11 -6.29
C LEU A 203 3.27 -0.19 -7.13
N ALA A 204 3.60 1.10 -7.23
CA ALA A 204 2.86 2.07 -8.06
C ALA A 204 2.81 1.67 -9.54
N ARG A 205 3.79 0.88 -10.03
CA ARG A 205 3.81 0.38 -11.41
C ARG A 205 2.67 -0.58 -11.74
N MET A 206 2.02 -1.17 -10.74
CA MET A 206 0.83 -2.00 -10.93
C MET A 206 -0.36 -1.20 -11.46
N VAL A 207 -0.40 0.09 -11.11
CA VAL A 207 -1.46 1.02 -11.47
C VAL A 207 -1.21 1.59 -12.87
N PRO A 208 -2.25 1.75 -13.71
CA PRO A 208 -2.13 2.40 -15.01
C PRO A 208 -1.40 3.75 -14.94
N PRO A 209 -0.67 4.15 -16.01
CA PRO A 209 -0.15 5.50 -16.13
C PRO A 209 -1.25 6.54 -15.92
N ASN A 210 -0.94 7.65 -15.24
CA ASN A 210 -1.90 8.68 -14.82
C ASN A 210 -3.04 8.20 -13.89
N GLY A 211 -3.05 6.91 -13.51
CA GLY A 211 -4.01 6.37 -12.56
C GLY A 211 -3.84 6.97 -11.17
N VAL A 212 -4.92 7.01 -10.41
CA VAL A 212 -4.98 7.59 -9.07
C VAL A 212 -4.74 6.50 -8.02
N ILE A 213 -3.73 6.69 -7.18
CA ILE A 213 -3.47 5.86 -6.00
C ILE A 213 -4.04 6.56 -4.76
N LEU A 214 -4.97 5.88 -4.07
CA LEU A 214 -5.50 6.28 -2.77
C LEU A 214 -4.66 5.68 -1.66
N ASP A 215 -4.32 6.49 -0.65
CA ASP A 215 -3.76 6.06 0.62
C ASP A 215 -4.56 6.68 1.78
N CYS A 216 -5.20 5.85 2.60
CA CYS A 216 -6.08 6.29 3.67
C CYS A 216 -5.32 6.71 4.95
N PHE A 217 -4.04 6.36 5.04
CA PHE A 217 -3.17 6.58 6.20
C PHE A 217 -1.82 7.09 5.70
N ALA A 218 -1.85 8.22 5.00
CA ALA A 218 -0.74 8.67 4.17
C ALA A 218 0.54 8.95 4.98
N GLY A 219 0.45 9.32 6.26
CA GLY A 219 1.60 9.57 7.11
C GLY A 219 2.54 10.63 6.51
N SER A 220 3.75 10.21 6.13
CA SER A 220 4.75 11.04 5.44
C SER A 220 4.65 11.02 3.90
N ALA A 221 3.58 10.46 3.35
CA ALA A 221 3.26 10.33 1.93
C ALA A 221 4.34 9.61 1.09
N SER A 222 4.98 8.56 1.63
CA SER A 222 5.90 7.72 0.85
C SER A 222 5.21 7.06 -0.35
N THR A 223 3.95 6.66 -0.20
CA THR A 223 3.09 6.15 -1.28
C THR A 223 2.97 7.17 -2.40
N GLY A 224 2.64 8.42 -2.04
CA GLY A 224 2.49 9.50 -3.00
C GLY A 224 3.79 9.87 -3.69
N ALA A 225 4.92 9.91 -2.96
CA ALA A 225 6.22 10.11 -3.58
C ALA A 225 6.54 9.01 -4.62
N GLY A 226 6.27 7.74 -4.29
CA GLY A 226 6.43 6.63 -5.21
C GLY A 226 5.51 6.71 -6.43
N ALA A 227 4.24 7.10 -6.23
CA ALA A 227 3.27 7.31 -7.29
C ALA A 227 3.72 8.38 -8.29
N LEU A 228 4.08 9.57 -7.79
CA LEU A 228 4.47 10.71 -8.61
C LEU A 228 5.73 10.44 -9.45
N LEU A 229 6.74 9.80 -8.85
CA LEU A 229 8.00 9.44 -9.53
C LEU A 229 7.80 8.41 -10.64
N GLU A 230 6.67 7.71 -10.64
CA GLU A 230 6.29 6.74 -11.66
C GLU A 230 5.20 7.30 -12.59
N GLY A 231 4.86 8.60 -12.52
CA GLY A 231 3.85 9.20 -13.39
C GLY A 231 2.41 8.77 -13.08
N ARG A 232 2.13 8.45 -11.82
CA ARG A 232 0.79 8.21 -11.27
C ARG A 232 0.35 9.42 -10.46
N ARG A 233 -0.96 9.52 -10.23
CA ARG A 233 -1.57 10.55 -9.38
C ARG A 233 -1.76 10.01 -7.97
N PHE A 234 -1.82 10.90 -6.99
CA PHE A 234 -1.94 10.51 -5.59
C PHE A 234 -3.07 11.24 -4.87
N LEU A 235 -3.82 10.52 -4.04
CA LEU A 235 -4.77 11.07 -3.09
C LEU A 235 -4.48 10.47 -1.72
N GLY A 236 -4.00 11.31 -0.79
CA GLY A 236 -3.71 10.90 0.59
C GLY A 236 -4.73 11.43 1.58
N ILE A 237 -5.06 10.64 2.59
CA ILE A 237 -5.78 11.07 3.79
C ILE A 237 -4.84 10.97 4.98
N GLU A 238 -4.78 12.01 5.80
CA GLU A 238 -3.99 12.03 7.03
C GLU A 238 -4.72 12.82 8.11
N ARG A 239 -4.71 12.30 9.34
CA ARG A 239 -5.45 12.91 10.46
C ARG A 239 -4.64 13.99 11.15
N GLU A 240 -3.33 13.82 11.29
CA GLU A 240 -2.51 14.73 12.08
C GLU A 240 -2.00 15.89 11.20
N ALA A 241 -2.40 17.12 11.53
CA ALA A 241 -2.07 18.32 10.75
C ALA A 241 -0.55 18.49 10.48
N ALA A 242 0.30 18.09 11.44
CA ALA A 242 1.75 18.14 11.27
C ALA A 242 2.26 17.19 10.17
N PHE A 243 1.67 16.00 10.04
CA PHE A 243 1.99 15.05 8.99
C PHE A 243 1.41 15.48 7.64
N VAL A 244 0.24 16.13 7.62
CA VAL A 244 -0.31 16.75 6.40
C VAL A 244 0.68 17.76 5.83
N ALA A 245 1.11 18.74 6.63
CA ALA A 245 2.04 19.79 6.18
C ALA A 245 3.37 19.21 5.67
N THR A 246 3.91 18.22 6.39
CA THR A 246 5.13 17.50 6.01
C THR A 246 4.95 16.76 4.66
N SER A 247 3.82 16.07 4.51
CA SER A 247 3.48 15.33 3.29
C SER A 247 3.29 16.24 2.09
N GLU A 248 2.60 17.37 2.25
CA GLU A 248 2.42 18.36 1.18
C GLU A 248 3.76 18.92 0.71
N ALA A 249 4.66 19.28 1.64
CA ALA A 249 6.00 19.75 1.30
C ALA A 249 6.81 18.69 0.52
N ARG A 250 6.74 17.42 0.95
CA ARG A 250 7.38 16.30 0.24
C ARG A 250 6.79 16.12 -1.16
N LEU A 251 5.47 16.04 -1.28
CA LEU A 251 4.76 15.83 -2.54
C LEU A 251 5.02 16.97 -3.53
N ALA A 252 5.08 18.22 -3.07
CA ALA A 252 5.44 19.36 -3.89
C ALA A 252 6.85 19.23 -4.47
N ARG A 253 7.86 18.92 -3.63
CA ARG A 253 9.24 18.68 -4.08
C ARG A 253 9.32 17.51 -5.06
N THR A 254 8.66 16.39 -4.74
CA THR A 254 8.66 15.20 -5.58
C THR A 254 7.96 15.43 -6.92
N ALA A 255 6.84 16.15 -6.95
CA ALA A 255 6.14 16.49 -8.19
C ALA A 255 6.99 17.37 -9.10
N ALA A 256 7.67 18.39 -8.55
CA ALA A 256 8.59 19.24 -9.31
C ALA A 256 9.75 18.41 -9.88
N TYR A 257 10.34 17.52 -9.08
CA TYR A 257 11.42 16.64 -9.53
C TYR A 257 10.95 15.64 -10.61
N ALA A 258 9.78 15.02 -10.44
CA ALA A 258 9.20 14.12 -11.43
C ALA A 258 8.93 14.83 -12.76
N ALA A 259 8.46 16.08 -12.72
CA ALA A 259 8.25 16.89 -13.92
C ALA A 259 9.58 17.20 -14.65
N LEU A 260 10.66 17.48 -13.90
CA LEU A 260 12.01 17.67 -14.45
C LEU A 260 12.51 16.39 -15.12
N LEU A 261 12.41 15.23 -14.46
CA LEU A 261 12.77 13.94 -15.05
C LEU A 261 12.01 13.69 -16.36
N ALA A 262 10.70 13.91 -16.36
CA ALA A 262 9.87 13.74 -17.55
C ALA A 262 10.23 14.72 -18.68
N ALA A 263 10.70 15.93 -18.37
CA ALA A 263 11.20 16.87 -19.38
C ALA A 263 12.53 16.41 -19.97
N MET A 264 13.47 15.98 -19.11
CA MET A 264 14.76 15.46 -19.55
C MET A 264 14.62 14.22 -20.46
N ASP A 265 13.66 13.34 -20.16
CA ASP A 265 13.39 12.16 -21.00
C ASP A 265 12.78 12.52 -22.36
N ARG A 266 11.95 13.59 -22.44
CA ARG A 266 11.41 14.09 -23.72
C ARG A 266 12.46 14.75 -24.59
N ASP A 267 13.39 15.46 -23.96
CA ASP A 267 14.45 16.21 -24.64
C ASP A 267 15.70 15.33 -24.92
N ALA A 268 15.70 14.07 -24.46
CA ALA A 268 16.75 13.12 -24.78
C ALA A 268 16.75 12.82 -26.30
N PRO A 269 17.90 12.91 -26.99
CA PRO A 269 17.98 12.55 -28.40
C PRO A 269 17.53 11.10 -28.58
N ALA A 270 16.80 10.81 -29.68
CA ALA A 270 16.22 9.51 -30.02
C ALA A 270 17.24 8.36 -30.26
N ALA A 271 18.44 8.46 -29.71
CA ALA A 271 19.49 7.46 -29.76
C ALA A 271 19.32 6.44 -28.63
N ARG A 272 18.25 5.62 -28.70
CA ARG A 272 18.14 4.32 -28.00
C ARG A 272 17.12 3.41 -28.69
N ALA A 273 17.23 3.29 -30.01
CA ALA A 273 16.67 2.18 -30.80
C ALA A 273 17.75 1.12 -31.14
N ALA A 274 18.84 1.05 -30.37
CA ALA A 274 19.86 0.02 -30.47
C ALA A 274 20.10 -0.57 -29.08
N GLY A 275 20.01 -1.90 -28.99
CA GLY A 275 19.77 -2.66 -27.77
C GLY A 275 20.67 -2.33 -26.58
N ALA A 276 20.02 -2.15 -25.42
CA ALA A 276 20.64 -2.44 -24.13
C ALA A 276 20.24 -3.88 -23.76
N PRO A 277 21.18 -4.74 -23.34
CA PRO A 277 20.82 -6.08 -22.87
C PRO A 277 19.97 -5.93 -21.61
N GLU A 278 18.81 -6.58 -21.59
CA GLU A 278 18.08 -6.84 -20.35
C GLU A 278 19.05 -7.40 -19.32
N GLU A 279 19.01 -6.84 -18.12
CA GLU A 279 19.74 -7.30 -16.94
C GLU A 279 19.20 -8.69 -16.56
N ARG A 280 19.62 -9.72 -17.28
CA ARG A 280 19.51 -11.10 -16.85
C ARG A 280 20.46 -11.24 -15.68
N ALA A 281 19.91 -11.23 -14.46
CA ALA A 281 20.59 -11.79 -13.32
C ALA A 281 21.05 -13.20 -13.71
N ALA A 282 22.37 -13.42 -13.71
CA ALA A 282 22.95 -14.73 -13.92
C ALA A 282 22.55 -15.62 -12.74
N GLU A 283 21.54 -16.46 -12.93
CA GLU A 283 21.30 -17.59 -12.02
C GLU A 283 22.41 -18.62 -12.21
N PRO A 284 23.08 -19.09 -11.13
CA PRO A 284 23.90 -20.29 -11.20
C PRO A 284 23.00 -21.46 -11.58
N GLY A 285 23.35 -22.17 -12.66
CA GLY A 285 22.51 -23.15 -13.33
C GLY A 285 21.85 -24.16 -12.39
N VAL A 286 20.52 -24.07 -12.29
CA VAL A 286 19.66 -25.18 -11.86
C VAL A 286 19.09 -25.78 -13.14
N ARG A 287 19.43 -27.05 -13.41
CA ARG A 287 18.79 -27.80 -14.50
C ARG A 287 17.29 -27.89 -14.20
N GLN A 288 16.47 -27.26 -15.05
CA GLN A 288 15.03 -27.50 -15.05
C GLN A 288 14.77 -28.92 -15.58
N GLU A 289 14.56 -29.87 -14.68
CA GLU A 289 13.74 -31.04 -15.01
C GLU A 289 12.27 -30.61 -14.95
N ALA A 290 11.60 -30.67 -16.09
CA ALA A 290 10.18 -30.40 -16.20
C ALA A 290 9.35 -31.52 -15.52
N ALA A 291 9.06 -31.35 -14.24
CA ALA A 291 8.01 -32.11 -13.56
C ALA A 291 6.67 -31.40 -13.78
N ILE A 292 6.01 -31.75 -14.89
CA ILE A 292 4.62 -31.39 -15.16
C ILE A 292 3.75 -32.10 -14.11
N TRP A 293 3.25 -31.36 -13.12
CA TRP A 293 2.16 -31.83 -12.26
C TRP A 293 0.87 -31.87 -13.08
N ARG A 294 0.58 -33.02 -13.69
CA ARG A 294 -0.75 -33.32 -14.22
C ARG A 294 -1.66 -33.61 -13.04
N TRP A 295 -2.63 -32.74 -12.80
CA TRP A 295 -3.77 -33.03 -11.94
C TRP A 295 -4.60 -34.13 -12.62
N GLY A 296 -4.47 -35.37 -12.16
CA GLY A 296 -5.24 -36.49 -12.66
C GLY A 296 -6.68 -36.38 -12.18
N SER A 297 -7.61 -36.17 -13.10
CA SER A 297 -9.03 -36.43 -12.90
C SER A 297 -9.22 -37.92 -12.62
N THR A 298 -9.51 -38.28 -11.37
CA THR A 298 -10.01 -39.62 -11.05
C THR A 298 -11.51 -39.68 -11.37
N GLU A 299 -11.85 -40.38 -12.45
CA GLU A 299 -13.22 -40.87 -12.66
C GLU A 299 -13.64 -41.77 -11.49
N PRO A 300 -14.89 -41.66 -10.99
CA PRO A 300 -15.38 -42.54 -9.95
C PRO A 300 -15.62 -43.95 -10.54
N ARG A 301 -14.80 -44.92 -10.12
CA ARG A 301 -15.08 -46.34 -10.38
C ARG A 301 -16.36 -46.74 -9.65
N ARG A 302 -17.37 -47.16 -10.41
CA ARG A 302 -18.56 -47.87 -9.89
C ARG A 302 -18.10 -49.17 -9.22
N MET A 303 -18.45 -49.36 -7.95
CA MET A 303 -18.37 -50.66 -7.29
C MET A 303 -19.67 -51.46 -7.56
N PRO A 304 -19.59 -52.76 -7.88
CA PRO A 304 -20.76 -53.63 -7.88
C PRO A 304 -21.05 -54.09 -6.45
N TRP A 305 -22.34 -54.05 -6.10
CA TRP A 305 -22.89 -54.52 -4.84
C TRP A 305 -22.85 -56.06 -4.78
N MET A 306 -22.22 -56.61 -3.74
CA MET A 306 -22.53 -57.91 -3.11
C MET A 306 -22.19 -57.81 -1.63
#